data_AF-A0A559KWS7-F1
#
_entry.id   AF-A0A559KWS7-F1
#
_cell.length_a   1.000
_cell.length_b   1.000
_cell.length_c   1.000
_cell.angle_alpha   90.00
_cell.angle_beta   90.00
_cell.angle_gamma   90.00
#
_symmetry.space_group_name_H-M   'P 1'
#
loop_
_entity.id
_entity.type
_entity.pdbx_description
1 polymer ?
#
loop_
_entity_poly.entity_id
_entity_poly.type
_entity_poly.pdbx_seq_one_letter_code
_entity_poly.pdbx_strand_id
1 'polypeptide(L)'
;MAGFPIARQPRRIRDAVQRYISQPEPTAADIKAVETSSLWSEMTSRNILLLRGLFAGGILSFALGSKRWRVNYGVDHNREKMTKLAVPFRAKDNPTPRSEFSQPDVVITLTCLSYYYSGLDDEALFAAFELLSRSDNATQEYQDWVKTAPLLPQAFRNLEGVN
;
A
#
# COMPACT_ATOMS: atom_id res chain seq x y z
N MET A 1 11.01 -10.93 8.72
CA MET A 1 9.55 -11.07 8.53
C MET A 1 9.29 -12.43 7.89
N ALA A 2 8.51 -13.32 8.51
CA ALA A 2 8.15 -14.60 7.89
C ALA A 2 7.15 -14.32 6.76
N GLY A 3 7.54 -14.60 5.51
CA GLY A 3 6.68 -14.38 4.34
C GLY A 3 5.41 -15.24 4.38
N PHE A 4 4.42 -14.89 3.55
CA PHE A 4 3.18 -15.65 3.42
C PHE A 4 3.47 -17.10 2.99
N PRO A 5 3.23 -18.13 3.84
CA PRO A 5 3.79 -19.48 3.65
C PRO A 5 3.03 -20.33 2.61
N ILE A 6 2.47 -19.70 1.58
CA ILE A 6 1.66 -20.32 0.53
C ILE A 6 2.45 -21.28 -0.36
N ALA A 7 3.73 -21.01 -0.58
CA ALA A 7 4.56 -21.80 -1.49
C ALA A 7 4.76 -23.25 -1.00
N ARG A 8 4.68 -23.47 0.32
CA ARG A 8 4.86 -24.78 0.96
C ARG A 8 3.58 -25.62 1.00
N GLN A 9 2.48 -25.08 0.50
CA GLN A 9 1.15 -25.68 0.66
C GLN A 9 0.82 -26.60 -0.52
N PRO A 10 0.05 -27.67 -0.28
CA PRO A 10 -0.40 -28.54 -1.36
C PRO A 10 -1.11 -27.74 -2.46
N ARG A 11 -0.92 -28.12 -3.72
CA ARG A 11 -1.50 -27.41 -4.88
C ARG A 11 -3.00 -27.17 -4.73
N ARG A 12 -3.75 -28.16 -4.22
CA ARG A 12 -5.18 -28.04 -3.92
C ARG A 12 -5.53 -26.84 -3.03
N ILE A 13 -4.70 -26.57 -2.01
CA ILE A 13 -4.92 -25.46 -1.08
C ILE A 13 -4.53 -24.14 -1.73
N ARG A 14 -3.43 -24.12 -2.50
CA ARG A 14 -3.04 -22.94 -3.27
C ARG A 14 -4.12 -22.51 -4.26
N ASP A 15 -4.68 -23.46 -5.00
CA ASP A 15 -5.73 -23.20 -5.97
C ASP A 15 -7.04 -22.77 -5.29
N ALA A 16 -7.35 -23.31 -4.10
CA ALA A 16 -8.46 -22.87 -3.27
C ALA A 16 -8.25 -21.44 -2.74
N VAL A 17 -7.05 -21.12 -2.23
CA VAL A 17 -6.69 -19.76 -1.78
C VAL A 17 -6.77 -18.76 -2.93
N GLN A 18 -6.26 -19.09 -4.12
CA GLN A 18 -6.35 -18.22 -5.29
C GLN A 18 -7.82 -17.89 -5.62
N ARG A 19 -8.69 -18.90 -5.68
CA ARG A 19 -10.13 -18.69 -5.92
C ARG A 19 -10.77 -17.89 -4.79
N TYR A 20 -10.42 -18.21 -3.53
CA TYR A 20 -10.88 -17.50 -2.35
C TYR A 20 -10.51 -16.02 -2.36
N ILE A 21 -9.32 -15.62 -2.84
CA ILE A 21 -8.95 -14.20 -2.85
C ILE A 21 -9.42 -13.46 -4.11
N SER A 22 -9.61 -14.15 -5.23
CA SER A 22 -9.89 -13.50 -6.53
C SER A 22 -11.34 -13.55 -6.98
N GLN A 23 -12.15 -14.52 -6.52
CA GLN A 23 -13.55 -14.63 -6.92
C GLN A 23 -14.45 -13.82 -5.99
N PRO A 24 -15.40 -13.00 -6.51
CA PRO A 24 -16.37 -12.30 -5.68
C PRO A 24 -17.15 -13.26 -4.77
N GLU A 25 -17.61 -14.38 -5.33
CA GLU A 25 -18.38 -15.41 -4.63
C GLU A 25 -17.69 -16.79 -4.77
N PRO A 26 -16.74 -17.12 -3.87
CA PRO A 26 -16.09 -18.42 -3.88
C PRO A 26 -17.05 -19.52 -3.42
N THR A 27 -16.82 -20.74 -3.88
CA THR A 27 -17.68 -21.87 -3.51
C THR A 27 -17.53 -22.23 -2.02
N ALA A 28 -18.58 -22.79 -1.41
CA ALA A 28 -18.52 -23.27 -0.03
C ALA A 28 -17.40 -24.31 0.20
N ALA A 29 -17.08 -25.11 -0.83
CA ALA A 29 -15.97 -26.05 -0.79
C ALA A 29 -14.61 -25.34 -0.71
N ASP A 30 -14.42 -24.24 -1.43
CA ASP A 30 -13.18 -23.45 -1.39
C ASP A 30 -13.02 -22.69 -0.08
N ILE A 31 -14.10 -22.09 0.41
CA ILE A 31 -14.14 -21.44 1.73
C ILE A 31 -13.71 -22.44 2.79
N LYS A 32 -14.35 -23.62 2.84
CA LYS A 32 -14.00 -24.67 3.78
C LYS A 32 -12.55 -25.13 3.61
N ALA A 33 -12.10 -25.36 2.38
CA ALA A 33 -10.73 -25.81 2.11
C ALA A 33 -9.67 -24.83 2.60
N VAL A 34 -9.92 -23.53 2.54
CA VAL A 34 -9.01 -22.49 3.03
C VAL A 34 -9.10 -22.36 4.54
N GLU A 35 -10.29 -22.18 5.09
CA GLU A 35 -10.51 -21.82 6.50
C GLU A 35 -10.24 -22.99 7.47
N THR A 36 -10.31 -24.24 7.01
CA THR A 36 -9.94 -25.41 7.83
C THR A 36 -8.52 -25.92 7.56
N SER A 37 -7.74 -25.25 6.70
CA SER A 37 -6.37 -25.68 6.40
C SER A 37 -5.39 -25.25 7.48
N SER A 38 -4.21 -25.89 7.52
CA SER A 38 -3.11 -25.48 8.41
C SER A 38 -2.56 -24.08 8.11
N LEU A 39 -2.91 -23.49 6.97
CA LEU A 39 -2.63 -22.08 6.65
C LEU A 39 -3.45 -21.11 7.49
N TRP A 40 -4.63 -21.49 7.98
CA TRP A 40 -5.57 -20.57 8.60
C TRP A 40 -5.23 -20.28 10.07
N SER A 41 -4.07 -19.65 10.28
CA SER A 41 -3.67 -19.07 11.57
C SER A 41 -4.16 -17.63 11.71
N GLU A 42 -4.16 -17.07 12.91
CA GLU A 42 -4.61 -15.69 13.17
C GLU A 42 -3.92 -14.65 12.28
N MET A 43 -2.60 -14.76 12.10
CA MET A 43 -1.84 -13.84 11.25
C MET A 43 -2.14 -14.06 9.77
N THR A 44 -2.20 -15.32 9.35
CA THR A 44 -2.32 -15.67 7.93
C THR A 44 -3.72 -15.42 7.39
N SER A 45 -4.76 -15.66 8.21
CA SER A 45 -6.15 -15.38 7.85
C SER A 45 -6.37 -13.89 7.61
N ARG A 46 -5.80 -13.01 8.45
CA ARG A 46 -5.81 -11.55 8.23
C ARG A 46 -5.20 -11.18 6.88
N ASN A 47 -4.06 -11.78 6.53
CA ASN A 47 -3.42 -11.55 5.22
C ASN A 47 -4.29 -12.06 4.05
N ILE A 48 -4.90 -13.24 4.17
CA ILE A 48 -5.79 -13.80 3.13
C ILE A 48 -7.01 -12.90 2.93
N LEU A 49 -7.63 -12.45 4.03
CA LEU A 49 -8.80 -11.58 3.99
C LEU A 49 -8.45 -10.18 3.44
N LEU A 50 -7.28 -9.64 3.78
CA LEU A 50 -6.76 -8.41 3.17
C LEU A 50 -6.61 -8.57 1.66
N LEU A 51 -5.95 -9.65 1.19
CA LEU A 51 -5.81 -9.93 -0.23
C LEU A 51 -7.16 -10.10 -0.92
N ARG A 52 -8.12 -10.76 -0.26
CA ARG A 52 -9.50 -10.89 -0.76
C ARG A 52 -10.18 -9.52 -0.91
N GLY A 53 -10.05 -8.63 0.07
CA GLY A 53 -10.56 -7.26 -0.01
C GLY A 53 -9.93 -6.48 -1.17
N LEU A 54 -8.61 -6.60 -1.36
CA LEU A 54 -7.88 -5.94 -2.43
C LEU A 54 -8.29 -6.43 -3.83
N PHE A 55 -8.45 -7.75 -4.01
CA PHE A 55 -8.77 -8.38 -5.29
C PHE A 55 -10.28 -8.53 -5.50
N ALA A 56 -10.92 -9.51 -4.83
CA ALA A 56 -12.35 -9.79 -4.99
C ALA A 56 -13.26 -8.65 -4.47
N GLY A 57 -12.82 -7.93 -3.44
CA GLY A 57 -13.51 -6.73 -2.94
C GLY A 57 -13.35 -5.50 -3.84
N GLY A 58 -12.51 -5.58 -4.88
CA GLY A 58 -12.47 -4.59 -5.94
C GLY A 58 -11.69 -3.30 -5.63
N ILE A 59 -10.93 -3.23 -4.53
CA ILE A 59 -10.13 -2.03 -4.22
C ILE A 59 -9.11 -1.76 -5.33
N LEU A 60 -8.38 -2.78 -5.76
CA LEU A 60 -7.38 -2.62 -6.81
C LEU A 60 -8.02 -2.35 -8.18
N SER A 61 -9.13 -3.02 -8.52
CA SER A 61 -9.82 -2.76 -9.78
C SER A 61 -10.39 -1.35 -9.83
N PHE A 62 -10.95 -0.85 -8.72
CA PHE A 62 -11.40 0.52 -8.59
C PHE A 62 -10.24 1.52 -8.72
N ALA A 63 -9.17 1.33 -7.94
CA ALA A 63 -8.05 2.27 -7.89
C ALA A 63 -7.23 2.31 -9.18
N LEU A 64 -6.96 1.15 -9.80
CA LEU A 64 -6.12 1.04 -11.00
C LEU A 64 -6.92 1.09 -12.31
N GLY A 65 -8.15 0.59 -12.32
CA GLY A 65 -8.98 0.51 -13.51
C GLY A 65 -9.91 1.72 -13.70
N SER A 66 -10.48 2.23 -12.60
CA SER A 66 -11.54 3.25 -12.65
C SER A 66 -11.07 4.64 -12.23
N LYS A 67 -9.84 4.79 -11.73
CA LYS A 67 -9.30 6.07 -11.28
C LYS A 67 -8.02 6.43 -12.04
N ARG A 68 -7.93 7.69 -12.44
CA ARG A 68 -6.77 8.28 -13.09
C ARG A 68 -6.13 9.30 -12.15
N TRP A 69 -4.86 9.10 -11.86
CA TRP A 69 -4.05 10.06 -11.10
C TRP A 69 -4.08 11.44 -11.79
N ARG A 70 -4.11 12.51 -10.98
CA ARG A 70 -4.26 13.92 -11.40
C ARG A 70 -5.56 14.28 -12.09
N VAL A 71 -6.46 13.33 -12.35
CA VAL A 71 -7.77 13.60 -12.95
C VAL A 71 -8.90 13.32 -11.97
N ASN A 72 -8.86 12.16 -11.34
CA ASN A 72 -9.87 11.74 -10.36
C ASN A 72 -9.38 11.88 -8.92
N TYR A 73 -8.06 11.89 -8.70
CA TYR A 73 -7.47 11.96 -7.38
C TYR A 73 -6.02 12.45 -7.42
N GLY A 74 -5.52 12.88 -6.25
CA GLY A 74 -4.12 13.25 -6.00
C GLY A 74 -3.97 13.85 -4.61
N VAL A 75 -2.76 14.26 -4.25
CA VAL A 75 -2.51 15.01 -3.00
C VAL A 75 -2.79 16.49 -3.25
N ASP A 76 -3.41 17.17 -2.29
CA ASP A 76 -3.61 18.62 -2.31
C ASP A 76 -2.60 19.28 -1.36
N HIS A 77 -1.55 19.87 -1.93
CA HIS A 77 -0.48 20.54 -1.18
C HIS A 77 -0.94 21.86 -0.53
N ASN A 78 -2.04 22.44 -1.01
CA ASN A 78 -2.58 23.71 -0.51
C ASN A 78 -3.61 23.52 0.61
N ARG A 79 -3.87 22.27 1.03
CA ARG A 79 -4.88 21.96 2.03
C ARG A 79 -4.41 22.38 3.43
N GLU A 80 -5.17 23.25 4.09
CA GLU A 80 -4.87 23.75 5.45
C GLU A 80 -4.61 22.63 6.48
N LYS A 81 -5.34 21.50 6.36
CA LYS A 81 -5.07 20.28 7.13
C LYS A 81 -4.17 19.37 6.30
N MET A 82 -2.89 19.37 6.64
CA MET A 82 -1.82 18.54 6.07
C MET A 82 -1.96 17.06 6.47
N THR A 83 -3.10 16.41 6.22
CA THR A 83 -3.20 14.95 6.41
C THR A 83 -2.39 14.17 5.37
N LYS A 84 -1.91 14.83 4.30
CA LYS A 84 -1.08 14.24 3.24
C LYS A 84 -1.73 13.01 2.57
N LEU A 85 -3.07 12.98 2.56
CA LEU A 85 -3.88 11.91 1.96
C LEU A 85 -4.33 12.30 0.55
N ALA A 86 -4.53 11.29 -0.29
CA ALA A 86 -5.18 11.49 -1.59
C ALA A 86 -6.62 11.96 -1.42
N VAL A 87 -6.99 13.00 -2.16
CA VAL A 87 -8.33 13.58 -2.20
C VAL A 87 -8.95 13.45 -3.59
N PRO A 88 -10.29 13.51 -3.73
CA PRO A 88 -10.95 13.49 -5.03
C PRO A 88 -10.69 14.77 -5.82
N PHE A 89 -10.45 14.66 -7.12
CA PHE A 89 -10.30 15.79 -8.04
C PHE A 89 -11.57 15.97 -8.88
N ARG A 90 -11.98 17.22 -9.13
CA ARG A 90 -13.13 17.53 -10.02
C ARG A 90 -12.72 17.65 -11.48
N ALA A 91 -11.47 18.03 -11.71
CA ALA A 91 -10.87 18.16 -13.02
C ALA A 91 -9.37 17.90 -12.90
N LYS A 92 -8.67 17.95 -14.05
CA LYS A 92 -7.22 17.79 -14.07
C LYS A 92 -6.55 18.77 -13.10
N ASP A 93 -5.76 18.24 -12.18
CA ASP A 93 -5.00 19.00 -11.18
C ASP A 93 -5.86 19.95 -10.32
N ASN A 94 -7.14 19.64 -10.18
CA ASN A 94 -8.09 20.48 -9.45
C ASN A 94 -8.76 19.67 -8.33
N PRO A 95 -8.21 19.70 -7.11
CA PRO A 95 -8.76 18.99 -5.96
C PRO A 95 -10.14 19.53 -5.60
N THR A 96 -11.00 18.64 -5.12
CA THR A 96 -12.31 19.04 -4.61
C THR A 96 -12.15 19.64 -3.22
N PRO A 97 -12.57 20.89 -2.99
CA PRO A 97 -12.51 21.47 -1.66
C PRO A 97 -13.30 20.62 -0.66
N ARG A 98 -12.64 20.20 0.42
CA ARG A 98 -13.22 19.47 1.57
C ARG A 98 -13.79 18.08 1.29
N SER A 99 -13.62 17.49 0.11
CA SER A 99 -14.05 16.11 -0.13
C SER A 99 -12.98 15.10 0.24
N GLU A 100 -13.44 13.94 0.72
CA GLU A 100 -12.60 12.81 1.11
C GLU A 100 -13.23 11.52 0.57
N PHE A 101 -12.42 10.48 0.35
CA PHE A 101 -12.97 9.16 0.05
C PHE A 101 -13.48 8.52 1.34
N SER A 102 -14.67 7.96 1.32
CA SER A 102 -15.32 7.39 2.52
C SER A 102 -14.73 6.04 2.96
N GLN A 103 -14.04 5.33 2.06
CA GLN A 103 -13.48 4.00 2.35
C GLN A 103 -11.98 4.09 2.64
N PRO A 104 -11.52 3.69 3.84
CA PRO A 104 -10.10 3.77 4.22
C PRO A 104 -9.15 3.05 3.26
N ASP A 105 -9.50 1.84 2.82
CA ASP A 105 -8.65 1.06 1.90
C ASP A 105 -8.44 1.76 0.55
N VAL A 106 -9.47 2.47 0.07
CA VAL A 106 -9.37 3.31 -1.13
C VAL A 106 -8.46 4.50 -0.88
N VAL A 107 -8.61 5.20 0.26
CA VAL A 107 -7.74 6.33 0.62
C VAL A 107 -6.29 5.89 0.68
N ILE A 108 -5.99 4.79 1.39
CA ILE A 108 -4.62 4.25 1.54
C ILE A 108 -4.04 3.92 0.16
N THR A 109 -4.79 3.15 -0.65
CA THR A 109 -4.32 2.74 -1.99
C THR A 109 -4.05 3.93 -2.89
N LEU A 110 -4.97 4.89 -2.97
CA LEU A 110 -4.81 6.09 -3.80
C LEU A 110 -3.72 7.02 -3.28
N THR A 111 -3.48 7.08 -1.96
CA THR A 111 -2.39 7.84 -1.36
C THR A 111 -1.04 7.23 -1.74
N CYS A 112 -0.88 5.92 -1.56
CA CYS A 112 0.33 5.20 -1.98
C CYS A 112 0.60 5.40 -3.48
N LEU A 113 -0.43 5.29 -4.32
CA LEU A 113 -0.30 5.52 -5.76
C LEU A 113 0.08 6.97 -6.08
N SER A 114 -0.48 7.94 -5.36
CA SER A 114 -0.17 9.36 -5.59
C SER A 114 1.32 9.61 -5.37
N TYR A 115 1.87 9.16 -4.25
CA TYR A 115 3.30 9.30 -3.95
C TYR A 115 4.21 8.45 -4.83
N TYR A 116 3.74 7.27 -5.26
CA TYR A 116 4.45 6.45 -6.23
C TYR A 116 4.60 7.17 -7.59
N TYR A 117 3.59 7.93 -8.02
CA TYR A 117 3.63 8.65 -9.29
C TYR A 117 4.25 10.05 -9.20
N SER A 118 4.02 10.79 -8.12
CA SER A 118 4.53 12.16 -7.95
C SER A 118 5.97 12.20 -7.43
N GLY A 119 6.39 11.16 -6.72
CA GLY A 119 7.53 11.27 -5.81
C GLY A 119 7.19 12.15 -4.59
N LEU A 120 8.22 12.47 -3.82
CA LEU A 120 8.17 13.41 -2.70
C LEU A 120 8.72 14.77 -3.16
N ASP A 121 8.09 15.85 -2.74
CA ASP A 121 8.68 17.19 -2.80
C ASP A 121 9.71 17.36 -1.66
N ASP A 122 10.45 18.46 -1.70
CA ASP A 122 11.50 18.75 -0.72
C ASP A 122 10.93 18.78 0.70
N GLU A 123 9.79 19.43 0.91
CA GLU A 123 9.13 19.50 2.22
C GLU A 123 8.70 18.13 2.75
N ALA A 124 8.16 17.25 1.90
CA ALA A 124 7.80 15.89 2.28
C ALA A 124 9.04 15.03 2.53
N LEU A 125 10.12 15.24 1.78
CA LEU A 125 11.39 14.58 2.00
C LEU A 125 12.00 14.98 3.35
N PHE A 126 12.07 16.28 3.66
CA PHE A 126 12.52 16.77 4.96
C PHE A 126 11.67 16.22 6.10
N ALA A 127 10.34 16.20 5.94
CA ALA A 127 9.45 15.60 6.94
C ALA A 127 9.70 14.09 7.11
N ALA A 128 10.02 13.37 6.04
CA ALA A 128 10.39 11.95 6.13
C ALA A 128 11.69 11.74 6.90
N PHE A 129 12.71 12.58 6.66
CA PHE A 129 13.96 12.55 7.43
C PHE A 129 13.78 12.98 8.90
N GLU A 130 12.88 13.93 9.18
CA GLU A 130 12.53 14.31 10.56
C GLU A 130 11.85 13.17 11.31
N LEU A 131 10.97 12.41 10.65
CA LEU A 131 10.35 11.22 11.24
C LEU A 131 11.39 10.11 11.43
N LEU A 132 12.28 9.91 10.45
CA LEU A 132 13.35 8.94 10.50
C LEU A 132 14.30 9.20 11.68
N SER A 133 14.70 10.46 11.90
CA SER A 133 15.62 10.82 12.98
C SER A 133 15.05 10.59 14.39
N ARG A 134 13.73 10.50 14.51
CA ARG A 134 13.02 10.18 15.75
C ARG A 134 12.76 8.67 15.92
N SER A 135 13.07 7.84 14.91
CA SER A 135 12.90 6.40 15.00
C SER A 135 14.00 5.75 15.83
N ASP A 136 13.63 4.80 16.69
CA ASP A 136 14.58 3.97 17.44
C ASP A 136 15.49 3.12 16.52
N ASN A 137 15.10 2.93 15.25
CA ASN A 137 15.83 2.13 14.25
C ASN A 137 16.22 2.94 13.00
N ALA A 138 16.43 4.25 13.14
CA ALA A 138 16.70 5.18 12.04
C ALA A 138 17.74 4.68 11.01
N THR A 139 18.89 4.18 11.48
CA THR A 139 19.94 3.66 10.59
C THR A 139 19.45 2.47 9.76
N GLN A 140 18.74 1.52 10.36
CA GLN A 140 18.25 0.33 9.66
C GLN A 140 17.16 0.69 8.64
N GLU A 141 16.24 1.59 9.01
CA GLU A 141 15.22 2.10 8.08
C GLU A 141 15.84 2.82 6.89
N TYR A 142 16.85 3.69 7.12
CA TYR A 142 17.57 4.37 6.06
C TYR A 142 18.27 3.38 5.12
N GLN A 143 18.91 2.35 5.67
CA GLN A 143 19.54 1.30 4.86
C GLN A 143 18.51 0.58 3.97
N ASP A 144 17.28 0.37 4.46
CA ASP A 144 16.22 -0.21 3.64
C ASP A 144 15.77 0.72 2.51
N TRP A 145 15.77 2.04 2.71
CA TRP A 145 15.51 3.01 1.65
C TRP A 145 16.60 2.95 0.57
N VAL A 146 17.87 3.00 0.99
CA VAL A 146 19.04 3.01 0.09
C VAL A 146 19.14 1.75 -0.77
N LYS A 147 18.67 0.58 -0.29
CA LYS A 147 18.62 -0.67 -1.09
C LYS A 147 17.86 -0.51 -2.40
N THR A 148 16.90 0.40 -2.47
CA THR A 148 16.12 0.66 -3.68
C THR A 148 16.72 1.75 -4.59
N ALA A 149 17.83 2.36 -4.17
CA ALA A 149 18.53 3.46 -4.86
C ALA A 149 19.99 3.11 -5.19
N PRO A 150 20.26 2.16 -6.11
CA PRO A 150 21.62 1.68 -6.39
C PRO A 150 22.55 2.76 -6.98
N LEU A 151 21.99 3.80 -7.59
CA LEU A 151 22.73 4.93 -8.18
C LEU A 151 23.09 6.02 -7.16
N LEU A 152 22.63 5.90 -5.91
CA LEU A 152 22.93 6.89 -4.87
C LEU A 152 24.44 6.92 -4.59
N PRO A 153 25.10 8.09 -4.60
CA PRO A 153 26.52 8.21 -4.30
C PRO A 153 26.88 7.58 -2.95
N GLN A 154 28.06 6.97 -2.87
CA GLN A 154 28.48 6.21 -1.68
C GLN A 154 28.44 7.04 -0.39
N ALA A 155 28.72 8.35 -0.46
CA ALA A 155 28.66 9.27 0.67
C ALA A 155 27.25 9.35 1.30
N PHE A 156 26.19 9.24 0.48
CA PHE A 156 24.81 9.32 0.94
C PHE A 156 24.18 7.96 1.26
N ARG A 157 24.94 6.85 1.20
CA ARG A 157 24.42 5.52 1.53
C ARG A 157 24.33 5.25 3.04
N ASN A 158 24.90 6.14 3.86
CA ASN A 158 24.81 6.09 5.31
C ASN A 158 24.05 7.31 5.82
N LEU A 159 23.27 7.13 6.89
CA LEU A 159 22.44 8.20 7.45
C LEU A 159 23.30 9.39 7.91
N GLU A 160 24.48 9.13 8.49
CA GLU A 160 25.44 10.17 8.93
C GLU A 160 25.96 11.06 7.78
N GLY A 161 25.94 10.54 6.55
CA GLY A 161 26.36 11.27 5.35
C GLY A 161 25.27 12.20 4.79
N VAL A 162 24.06 12.14 5.36
CA VAL A 162 22.96 13.06 5.07
C VAL A 162 22.85 14.04 6.24
N ASN A 163 23.74 15.03 6.25
CA ASN A 163 23.77 16.16 7.20
C ASN A 163 24.06 17.45 6.44
#